data_AF-A0A554R347-F1
#
_entry.id   AF-A0A554R347-F1
#
_cell.length_a   1.000
_cell.length_b   1.000
_cell.length_c   1.000
_cell.angle_alpha   90.00
_cell.angle_beta   90.00
_cell.angle_gamma   90.00
#
_symmetry.space_group_name_H-M   'P 1'
#
loop_
_entity.id
_entity.type
_entity.pdbx_description
1 polymer ?
#
loop_
_entity_poly.entity_id
_entity_poly.type
_entity_poly.pdbx_seq_one_letter_code
_entity_poly.pdbx_strand_id
1 'polypeptide(L)'
;MTVENTSNRDDMLHLAGVMSEGQTGYIEGMEAAGQAQLVHSDVLPAEAANDYNSEGGTDQWPLLEALGIVRGEPVAGDPLFVHATLPDGWTREASEHAMHSYLLDARGVRRVAIFYKAAFYDRRADLRVVNVGTELASEAIYGDDPAVLPPVWPKLTTAERADFCAGLESYRESALRSPSIYGDRLPRIDALSDAAHGTTA
;
A
#
# COMPACT_ATOMS: atom_id res chain seq x y z
N MET A 1 20.04 -5.79 1.17
CA MET A 1 20.27 -4.65 2.10
C MET A 1 19.44 -4.91 3.34
N THR A 2 19.92 -4.66 4.55
CA THR A 2 19.16 -4.90 5.79
C THR A 2 18.38 -3.66 6.19
N VAL A 3 17.14 -3.83 6.67
CA VAL A 3 16.36 -2.76 7.28
C VAL A 3 16.94 -2.44 8.66
N GLU A 4 17.17 -1.17 8.94
CA GLU A 4 17.73 -0.73 10.22
C GLU A 4 16.69 -0.85 11.34
N ASN A 5 17.11 -1.42 12.47
CA ASN A 5 16.36 -1.29 13.72
C ASN A 5 16.72 0.04 14.39
N THR A 6 15.97 1.08 14.03
CA THR A 6 16.19 2.44 14.52
C THR A 6 15.96 2.61 16.02
N SER A 7 15.26 1.68 16.70
CA SER A 7 15.12 1.69 18.16
C SER A 7 16.41 1.27 18.87
N ASN A 8 17.35 0.65 18.16
CA ASN A 8 18.66 0.26 18.69
C ASN A 8 19.75 1.31 18.37
N ARG A 9 19.39 2.42 17.72
CA ARG A 9 20.34 3.50 17.44
C ARG A 9 20.64 4.23 18.75
N ASP A 10 21.87 4.72 18.88
CA ASP A 10 22.33 5.45 20.08
C ASP A 10 21.46 6.70 20.33
N ASP A 11 20.99 6.89 21.56
CA ASP A 11 20.15 8.02 21.97
C ASP A 11 20.79 9.38 21.64
N MET A 12 22.12 9.48 21.69
CA MET A 12 22.85 10.69 21.33
C MET A 12 22.76 11.00 19.83
N LEU A 13 22.64 9.98 18.98
CA LEU A 13 22.42 10.17 17.55
C LEU A 13 20.98 10.63 17.27
N HIS A 14 20.00 10.17 18.05
CA HIS A 14 18.65 10.71 17.98
C HIS A 14 18.60 12.17 18.41
N LEU A 15 19.22 12.51 19.53
CA LEU A 15 19.31 13.89 19.99
C LEU A 15 20.02 14.79 18.97
N ALA A 16 21.17 14.35 18.44
CA ALA A 16 21.91 15.11 17.43
C ALA A 16 21.10 15.32 16.14
N GLY A 17 20.39 14.29 15.67
CA GLY A 17 19.51 14.39 14.51
C GLY A 17 18.38 15.39 14.71
N VAL A 18 17.69 15.32 15.86
CA VAL A 18 16.63 16.27 16.22
C VAL A 18 17.17 17.71 16.32
N MET A 19 18.38 17.89 16.86
CA MET A 19 19.01 19.22 16.95
C MET A 19 19.42 19.79 15.58
N SER A 20 19.69 18.93 14.59
CA SER A 20 20.15 19.32 13.24
C SER A 20 18.98 19.59 12.29
N GLU A 21 18.01 18.68 12.23
CA GLU A 21 16.93 18.66 11.23
C GLU A 21 15.58 19.09 11.80
N GLY A 22 15.51 19.31 13.12
CA GLY A 22 14.26 19.44 13.85
C GLY A 22 13.58 18.09 14.06
N GLN A 23 12.60 18.04 14.97
CA GLN A 23 11.89 16.81 15.30
C GLN A 23 11.20 16.21 14.08
N THR A 24 10.44 17.01 13.33
CA THR A 24 9.70 16.54 12.15
C THR A 24 10.64 16.04 11.05
N GLY A 25 11.65 16.84 10.67
CA GLY A 25 12.57 16.48 9.59
C GLY A 25 13.35 15.19 9.88
N TYR A 26 13.82 15.03 11.12
CA TYR A 26 14.52 13.82 11.51
C TYR A 26 13.64 12.56 11.43
N ILE A 27 12.39 12.65 11.89
CA ILE A 27 11.46 11.52 11.86
C ILE A 27 11.03 11.17 10.44
N GLU A 28 10.67 12.16 9.62
CA GLU A 28 10.32 11.95 8.21
C GLU A 28 11.50 11.38 7.42
N GLY A 29 12.72 11.84 7.69
CA GLY A 29 13.94 11.32 7.09
C GLY A 29 14.19 9.85 7.47
N MET A 30 13.93 9.46 8.72
CA MET A 30 14.01 8.07 9.16
C MET A 30 12.97 7.19 8.46
N GLU A 31 11.72 7.65 8.36
CA GLU A 31 10.64 6.93 7.67
C GLU A 31 10.99 6.71 6.19
N ALA A 32 11.42 7.76 5.49
CA ALA A 32 11.83 7.66 4.09
C ALA A 32 13.03 6.71 3.90
N ALA A 33 14.02 6.78 4.78
CA ALA A 33 15.16 5.85 4.76
C ALA A 33 14.71 4.40 5.02
N GLY A 34 13.78 4.19 5.96
CA GLY A 34 13.22 2.89 6.27
C GLY A 34 12.46 2.27 5.10
N GLN A 35 11.61 3.05 4.42
CA GLN A 35 10.92 2.62 3.19
C GLN A 35 11.93 2.26 2.10
N ALA A 36 12.94 3.10 1.87
CA ALA A 36 13.98 2.83 0.88
C ALA A 36 14.74 1.52 1.18
N GLN A 37 15.11 1.28 2.44
CA GLN A 37 15.75 0.03 2.85
C GLN A 37 14.83 -1.18 2.64
N LEU A 38 13.54 -1.07 3.01
CA LEU A 38 12.56 -2.14 2.89
C LEU A 38 12.33 -2.56 1.43
N VAL A 39 12.20 -1.59 0.51
CA VAL A 39 12.04 -1.85 -0.93
C VAL A 39 13.25 -2.57 -1.54
N HIS A 40 14.45 -2.39 -0.97
CA HIS A 40 15.70 -3.04 -1.41
C HIS A 40 16.12 -4.24 -0.52
N SER A 41 15.21 -4.75 0.31
CA SER A 41 15.44 -5.88 1.20
C SER A 41 14.73 -7.15 0.72
N ASP A 42 15.01 -8.27 1.39
CA ASP A 42 14.36 -9.57 1.24
C ASP A 42 13.38 -9.87 2.39
N VAL A 43 13.04 -8.87 3.20
CA VAL A 43 12.16 -9.03 4.35
C VAL A 43 10.76 -8.47 4.08
N LEU A 44 9.78 -8.95 4.84
CA LEU A 44 8.42 -8.43 4.90
C LEU A 44 8.00 -8.24 6.37
N PRO A 45 7.05 -7.33 6.64
CA PRO A 45 6.43 -7.24 7.96
C PRO A 45 5.96 -8.60 8.48
N ALA A 46 6.28 -8.90 9.73
CA ALA A 46 5.84 -10.12 10.39
C ALA A 46 4.32 -10.11 10.64
N GLU A 47 3.75 -8.93 10.87
CA GLU A 47 2.33 -8.71 11.06
C GLU A 47 1.63 -8.50 9.71
N ALA A 48 0.61 -9.31 9.43
CA ALA A 48 -0.30 -9.10 8.31
C ALA A 48 -1.61 -8.54 8.86
N ALA A 49 -1.79 -7.22 8.74
CA ALA A 49 -2.91 -6.49 9.28
C ALA A 49 -4.23 -6.99 8.70
N ASN A 50 -5.26 -6.90 9.53
CA ASN A 50 -6.63 -7.20 9.13
C ASN A 50 -7.08 -6.23 8.05
N ASP A 51 -7.96 -6.67 7.16
CA ASP A 51 -8.70 -5.71 6.35
C ASP A 51 -9.49 -4.82 7.32
N TYR A 52 -9.39 -3.50 7.15
CA TYR A 52 -10.14 -2.52 7.95
C TYR A 52 -11.65 -2.80 7.95
N ASN A 53 -12.15 -3.55 6.97
CA ASN A 53 -13.55 -3.96 6.83
C ASN A 53 -13.86 -5.40 7.27
N SER A 54 -12.88 -6.16 7.78
CA SER A 54 -13.10 -7.55 8.23
C SER A 54 -13.49 -7.63 9.71
N GLU A 55 -14.74 -8.02 9.98
CA GLU A 55 -15.16 -8.41 11.32
C GLU A 55 -14.42 -9.69 11.73
N GLY A 56 -13.64 -9.64 12.82
CA GLY A 56 -12.99 -10.82 13.41
C GLY A 56 -11.50 -10.98 13.14
N GLY A 57 -10.89 -10.01 12.44
CA GLY A 57 -9.46 -9.76 12.44
C GLY A 57 -8.54 -10.99 12.33
N THR A 58 -8.45 -11.56 11.12
CA THR A 58 -7.65 -12.75 10.85
C THR A 58 -6.33 -12.38 10.18
N ASP A 59 -5.23 -12.98 10.66
CA ASP A 59 -3.90 -12.94 10.03
C ASP A 59 -4.01 -13.20 8.52
N GLN A 60 -3.54 -12.26 7.69
CA GLN A 60 -3.59 -12.37 6.23
C GLN A 60 -2.42 -13.15 5.61
N TRP A 61 -1.47 -13.66 6.40
CA TRP A 61 -0.38 -14.49 5.86
C TRP A 61 -0.83 -15.66 4.98
N PRO A 62 -1.91 -16.41 5.30
CA PRO A 62 -2.42 -17.46 4.42
C PRO A 62 -2.82 -16.96 3.02
N LEU A 63 -3.28 -15.70 2.90
CA LEU A 63 -3.59 -15.10 1.61
C LEU A 63 -2.32 -14.78 0.81
N LEU A 64 -1.26 -14.33 1.49
CA LEU A 64 0.04 -14.08 0.87
C LEU A 64 0.67 -15.39 0.36
N GLU A 65 0.57 -16.45 1.14
CA GLU A 65 1.03 -17.79 0.75
C GLU A 65 0.25 -18.32 -0.46
N ALA A 66 -1.07 -18.06 -0.53
CA ALA A 66 -1.88 -18.38 -1.70
C ALA A 66 -1.47 -17.58 -2.96
N LEU A 67 -0.85 -16.41 -2.79
CA LEU A 67 -0.23 -15.64 -3.88
C LEU A 67 1.17 -16.14 -4.26
N GLY A 68 1.68 -17.14 -3.53
CA GLY A 68 3.00 -17.76 -3.76
C GLY A 68 4.14 -17.12 -2.96
N ILE A 69 3.86 -16.19 -2.05
CA ILE A 69 4.89 -15.63 -1.16
C ILE A 69 5.23 -16.67 -0.10
N VAL A 70 6.53 -16.95 0.09
CA VAL A 70 6.98 -17.90 1.10
C VAL A 70 7.44 -17.16 2.34
N ARG A 71 6.79 -17.43 3.48
CA ARG A 71 7.18 -16.91 4.80
C ARG A 71 8.40 -17.67 5.32
N GLY A 72 9.45 -16.95 5.64
CA GLY A 72 10.68 -17.48 6.25
C GLY A 72 10.74 -17.24 7.76
N GLU A 73 11.94 -17.36 8.30
CA GLU A 73 12.22 -17.17 9.73
C GLU A 73 12.14 -15.68 10.13
N PRO A 74 11.82 -15.38 11.40
CA PRO A 74 11.96 -14.04 11.96
C PRO A 74 13.37 -13.48 11.81
N VAL A 75 13.48 -12.18 11.54
CA VAL A 75 14.78 -11.50 11.46
C VAL A 75 15.39 -11.42 12.87
N ALA A 76 16.63 -11.90 13.01
CA ALA A 76 17.32 -11.88 14.30
C ALA A 76 17.51 -10.44 14.81
N GLY A 77 16.98 -10.15 16.00
CA GLY A 77 17.08 -8.83 16.63
C GLY A 77 16.06 -7.79 16.13
N ASP A 78 15.14 -8.17 15.23
CA ASP A 78 14.05 -7.30 14.80
C ASP A 78 12.76 -8.09 14.49
N PRO A 79 11.89 -8.32 15.50
CA PRO A 79 10.70 -9.15 15.35
C PRO A 79 9.62 -8.50 14.47
N LEU A 80 9.78 -7.25 14.04
CA LEU A 80 8.87 -6.60 13.10
C LEU A 80 8.93 -7.23 11.70
N PHE A 81 9.98 -8.00 11.41
CA PHE A 81 10.22 -8.53 10.08
C PHE A 81 10.46 -10.05 10.10
N VAL A 82 10.05 -10.67 9.00
CA VAL A 82 10.42 -12.04 8.63
C VAL A 82 11.14 -12.01 7.28
N HIS A 83 12.05 -12.95 7.05
CA HIS A 83 12.53 -13.19 5.69
C HIS A 83 11.37 -13.67 4.82
N ALA A 84 11.34 -13.28 3.55
CA ALA A 84 10.30 -13.73 2.63
C ALA A 84 10.83 -13.88 1.20
N THR A 85 10.40 -14.94 0.52
CA THR A 85 10.67 -15.12 -0.91
C THR A 85 9.45 -14.69 -1.71
N LEU A 86 9.65 -13.75 -2.64
CA LEU A 86 8.60 -13.33 -3.57
C LEU A 86 8.56 -14.28 -4.79
N PRO A 87 7.39 -14.49 -5.41
CA PRO A 87 7.30 -15.23 -6.66
C PRO A 87 8.12 -14.59 -7.79
N ASP A 88 8.48 -15.38 -8.79
CA ASP A 88 9.24 -14.90 -9.95
C ASP A 88 8.52 -13.72 -10.65
N GLY A 89 9.30 -12.69 -10.99
CA GLY A 89 8.82 -11.49 -11.66
C GLY A 89 8.13 -10.48 -10.75
N TRP A 90 7.91 -10.78 -9.46
CA TRP A 90 7.37 -9.80 -8.52
C TRP A 90 8.41 -8.75 -8.14
N THR A 91 7.95 -7.53 -7.91
CA THR A 91 8.81 -6.39 -7.55
C THR A 91 8.26 -5.64 -6.35
N ARG A 92 9.13 -4.86 -5.71
CA ARG A 92 8.79 -3.92 -4.65
C ARG A 92 8.75 -2.50 -5.24
N GLU A 93 7.78 -1.69 -4.84
CA GLU A 93 7.63 -0.30 -5.28
C GLU A 93 7.46 0.60 -4.05
N ALA A 94 8.25 1.68 -3.97
CA ALA A 94 8.02 2.74 -2.99
C ALA A 94 6.81 3.59 -3.43
N SER A 95 5.96 3.99 -2.48
CA SER A 95 4.95 5.02 -2.74
C SER A 95 5.52 6.41 -2.51
N GLU A 96 4.76 7.45 -2.86
CA GLU A 96 5.11 8.85 -2.55
C GLU A 96 5.07 9.15 -1.05
N HIS A 97 4.34 8.35 -0.27
CA HIS A 97 4.29 8.50 1.19
C HIS A 97 5.42 7.71 1.83
N ALA A 98 6.24 8.37 2.65
CA ALA A 98 7.47 7.82 3.25
C ALA A 98 7.31 6.54 4.10
N MET A 99 6.08 6.09 4.38
CA MET A 99 5.79 4.88 5.17
C MET A 99 5.11 3.79 4.35
N HIS A 100 4.74 4.03 3.10
CA HIS A 100 3.96 3.09 2.32
C HIS A 100 4.77 2.51 1.16
N SER A 101 4.63 1.22 0.92
CA SER A 101 5.21 0.55 -0.24
C SER A 101 4.29 -0.56 -0.73
N TYR A 102 4.58 -1.11 -1.90
CA TYR A 102 3.75 -2.11 -2.54
C TYR A 102 4.56 -3.30 -3.03
N LEU A 103 3.93 -4.48 -3.05
CA LEU A 103 4.37 -5.60 -3.87
C LEU A 103 3.56 -5.65 -5.16
N LEU A 104 4.25 -5.70 -6.29
CA LEU A 104 3.66 -5.80 -7.61
C LEU A 104 3.87 -7.23 -8.14
N ASP A 105 2.84 -7.80 -8.74
CA ASP A 105 2.96 -9.09 -9.44
C ASP A 105 3.79 -8.95 -10.74
N ALA A 106 4.04 -10.08 -11.42
CA ALA A 106 4.79 -10.09 -12.69
C ALA A 106 4.17 -9.26 -13.82
N ARG A 107 2.91 -8.81 -13.70
CA ARG A 107 2.27 -7.89 -14.66
C ARG A 107 2.51 -6.43 -14.28
N GLY A 108 3.06 -6.15 -13.11
CA GLY A 108 3.16 -4.82 -12.52
C GLY A 108 1.86 -4.37 -11.85
N VAL A 109 1.03 -5.30 -11.37
CA VAL A 109 -0.21 -4.99 -10.64
C VAL A 109 0.05 -5.09 -9.14
N ARG A 110 -0.29 -4.04 -8.38
CA ARG A 110 -0.17 -4.03 -6.91
C ARG A 110 -1.04 -5.13 -6.29
N ARG A 111 -0.45 -5.97 -5.43
CA ARG A 111 -1.12 -7.09 -4.74
C ARG A 111 -1.10 -6.97 -3.23
N VAL A 112 -0.06 -6.33 -2.70
CA VAL A 112 0.14 -6.16 -1.27
C VAL A 112 0.48 -4.70 -1.03
N ALA A 113 -0.19 -4.08 -0.07
CA ALA A 113 0.21 -2.81 0.50
C ALA A 113 0.98 -3.07 1.79
N ILE A 114 2.07 -2.35 1.97
CA ILE A 114 2.96 -2.45 3.12
C ILE A 114 3.01 -1.08 3.79
N PHE A 115 2.82 -1.07 5.10
CA PHE A 115 3.06 0.08 5.96
C PHE A 115 4.31 -0.19 6.80
N TYR A 116 5.25 0.75 6.80
CA TYR A 116 6.41 0.72 7.67
C TYR A 116 6.74 2.12 8.20
N LYS A 117 6.60 2.27 9.52
CA LYS A 117 7.05 3.43 10.26
C LYS A 117 8.39 3.12 10.93
N ALA A 118 9.43 3.83 10.51
CA ALA A 118 10.79 3.63 11.01
C ALA A 118 11.17 4.57 12.18
N ALA A 119 10.23 5.37 12.69
CA ALA A 119 10.46 6.24 13.84
C ALA A 119 10.89 5.41 15.08
N PHE A 120 12.01 5.76 15.72
CA PHE A 120 12.63 4.93 16.77
C PHE A 120 11.75 4.67 18.00
N TYR A 121 10.81 5.58 18.30
CA TYR A 121 9.97 5.53 19.50
C TYR A 121 8.64 4.78 19.31
N ASP A 122 8.19 4.54 18.08
CA ASP A 122 6.95 3.79 17.79
C ASP A 122 7.02 2.94 16.50
N ARG A 123 8.18 2.32 16.24
CA ARG A 123 8.38 1.47 15.05
C ARG A 123 7.21 0.50 14.87
N ARG A 124 6.65 0.48 13.68
CA ARG A 124 5.51 -0.38 13.32
C ARG A 124 5.64 -0.82 11.87
N ALA A 125 5.40 -2.09 11.62
CA ALA A 125 5.38 -2.64 10.27
C ALA A 125 4.18 -3.59 10.15
N ASP A 126 3.36 -3.38 9.12
CA ASP A 126 2.28 -4.30 8.77
C ASP A 126 2.05 -4.34 7.26
N LEU A 127 1.37 -5.37 6.79
CA LEU A 127 1.02 -5.54 5.39
C LEU A 127 -0.41 -6.03 5.23
N ARG A 128 -1.01 -5.81 4.06
CA ARG A 128 -2.33 -6.34 3.70
C ARG A 128 -2.40 -6.70 2.22
N VAL A 129 -3.13 -7.75 1.89
CA VAL A 129 -3.52 -8.03 0.50
C VAL A 129 -4.57 -7.02 0.08
N VAL A 130 -4.40 -6.42 -1.11
CA VAL A 130 -5.35 -5.42 -1.63
C VAL A 130 -6.33 -6.05 -2.61
N ASN A 131 -7.60 -5.60 -2.57
CA ASN A 131 -8.48 -5.78 -3.71
C ASN A 131 -8.04 -4.80 -4.80
N VAL A 132 -7.47 -5.34 -5.89
CA VAL A 132 -6.91 -4.55 -6.98
C VAL A 132 -7.93 -3.60 -7.59
N GLY A 133 -9.15 -4.07 -7.86
CA GLY A 133 -10.17 -3.26 -8.51
C GLY A 133 -10.60 -2.10 -7.61
N THR A 134 -10.92 -2.39 -6.36
CA THR A 134 -11.37 -1.38 -5.38
C THR A 134 -10.28 -0.36 -5.07
N GLU A 135 -9.02 -0.78 -4.91
CA GLU A 135 -7.90 0.13 -4.63
C GLU A 135 -7.69 1.08 -5.82
N LEU A 136 -7.65 0.54 -7.05
CA LEU A 136 -7.50 1.35 -8.26
C LEU A 136 -8.70 2.29 -8.47
N ALA A 137 -9.92 1.87 -8.13
CA ALA A 137 -11.11 2.72 -8.21
C ALA A 137 -11.00 3.88 -7.22
N SER A 138 -10.59 3.62 -5.98
CA SER A 138 -10.37 4.65 -4.97
C SER A 138 -9.30 5.67 -5.44
N GLU A 139 -8.14 5.19 -5.89
CA GLU A 139 -7.08 6.05 -6.44
C GLU A 139 -7.59 6.88 -7.62
N ALA A 140 -8.33 6.26 -8.54
CA ALA A 140 -8.89 6.94 -9.70
C ALA A 140 -9.93 8.00 -9.30
N ILE A 141 -10.77 7.76 -8.30
CA ILE A 141 -11.80 8.71 -7.83
C ILE A 141 -11.18 9.91 -7.11
N TYR A 142 -10.21 9.67 -6.23
CA TYR A 142 -9.62 10.72 -5.39
C TYR A 142 -8.43 11.43 -6.03
N GLY A 143 -7.86 10.88 -7.10
CA GLY A 143 -6.78 11.51 -7.84
C GLY A 143 -7.18 12.86 -8.45
N ASP A 144 -6.22 13.79 -8.47
CA ASP A 144 -6.38 15.12 -9.05
C ASP A 144 -6.11 15.15 -10.58
N ASP A 145 -5.51 14.09 -11.12
CA ASP A 145 -5.27 13.91 -12.55
C ASP A 145 -6.57 13.75 -13.35
N PRO A 146 -6.56 13.92 -14.68
CA PRO A 146 -7.74 13.67 -15.52
C PRO A 146 -8.40 12.30 -15.24
N ALA A 147 -9.72 12.24 -15.42
CA ALA A 147 -10.52 11.03 -15.21
C ALA A 147 -10.25 9.98 -16.30
N VAL A 148 -9.11 9.30 -16.22
CA VAL A 148 -8.68 8.26 -17.16
C VAL A 148 -8.49 6.94 -16.43
N LEU A 149 -8.65 5.85 -17.17
CA LEU A 149 -8.38 4.51 -16.65
C LEU A 149 -6.91 4.38 -16.24
N PRO A 150 -6.61 3.63 -15.16
CA PRO A 150 -5.24 3.49 -14.69
C PRO A 150 -4.36 2.85 -15.77
N PRO A 151 -3.07 3.21 -15.88
CA PRO A 151 -2.17 2.66 -16.91
C PRO A 151 -2.09 1.12 -16.91
N VAL A 152 -2.37 0.49 -15.77
CA VAL A 152 -2.38 -0.97 -15.61
C VAL A 152 -3.66 -1.63 -16.15
N TRP A 153 -4.69 -0.86 -16.50
CA TRP A 153 -6.00 -1.36 -16.98
C TRP A 153 -5.92 -2.45 -18.06
N PRO A 154 -5.06 -2.34 -19.11
CA PRO A 154 -4.96 -3.37 -20.14
C PRO A 154 -4.48 -4.73 -19.60
N LYS A 155 -3.79 -4.75 -18.46
CA LYS A 155 -3.21 -5.94 -17.83
C LYS A 155 -4.14 -6.60 -16.81
N LEU A 156 -5.21 -5.90 -16.41
CA LEU A 156 -6.19 -6.41 -15.45
C LEU A 156 -7.01 -7.56 -16.04
N THR A 157 -7.33 -8.53 -15.20
CA THR A 157 -8.29 -9.61 -15.49
C THR A 157 -9.72 -9.08 -15.52
N THR A 158 -10.64 -9.89 -16.06
CA THR A 158 -12.08 -9.57 -16.05
C THR A 158 -12.62 -9.36 -14.64
N ALA A 159 -12.19 -10.16 -13.65
CA ALA A 159 -12.62 -10.01 -12.27
C ALA A 159 -12.10 -8.70 -11.65
N GLU A 160 -10.82 -8.38 -11.85
CA GLU A 160 -10.23 -7.13 -11.35
C GLU A 160 -10.89 -5.87 -11.96
N ARG A 161 -11.29 -5.93 -13.24
CA ARG A 161 -12.07 -4.85 -13.87
C ARG A 161 -13.49 -4.77 -13.32
N ALA A 162 -14.13 -5.90 -13.06
CA ALA A 162 -15.45 -5.93 -12.46
C ALA A 162 -15.44 -5.32 -11.04
N ASP A 163 -14.44 -5.65 -10.22
CA ASP A 163 -14.24 -5.07 -8.90
C ASP A 163 -14.01 -3.55 -8.98
N PHE A 164 -13.26 -3.07 -9.98
CA PHE A 164 -13.09 -1.64 -10.22
C PHE A 164 -14.42 -0.95 -10.52
N CYS A 165 -15.22 -1.50 -11.44
CA CYS A 165 -16.55 -0.96 -11.75
C CYS A 165 -17.48 -0.99 -10.53
N ALA A 166 -17.43 -2.06 -9.74
CA ALA A 166 -18.20 -2.16 -8.49
C ALA A 166 -17.80 -1.08 -7.47
N GLY A 167 -16.51 -0.76 -7.38
CA GLY A 167 -16.00 0.35 -6.56
C GLY A 167 -16.54 1.72 -7.00
N LEU A 168 -16.56 1.98 -8.30
CA LEU A 168 -17.16 3.21 -8.86
C LEU A 168 -18.65 3.33 -8.52
N GLU A 169 -19.41 2.26 -8.69
CA GLU A 169 -20.85 2.24 -8.38
C GLU A 169 -21.12 2.38 -6.88
N SER A 170 -20.33 1.73 -6.02
CA SER A 170 -20.44 1.88 -4.56
C SER A 170 -20.21 3.33 -4.11
N TYR A 171 -19.25 4.02 -4.74
CA TYR A 171 -19.04 5.43 -4.48
C TYR A 171 -20.21 6.26 -5.01
N ARG A 172 -20.68 6.03 -6.23
CA ARG A 172 -21.84 6.71 -6.81
C ARG A 172 -23.04 6.64 -5.87
N GLU A 173 -23.36 5.46 -5.36
CA GLU A 173 -24.44 5.27 -4.39
C GLU A 173 -24.23 6.11 -3.12
N SER A 174 -23.00 6.16 -2.61
CA SER A 174 -22.63 6.97 -1.44
C SER A 174 -22.78 8.47 -1.73
N ALA A 175 -22.41 8.92 -2.92
CA ALA A 175 -22.57 10.29 -3.37
C ALA A 175 -24.02 10.71 -3.58
N LEU A 176 -24.87 9.80 -4.07
CA LEU A 176 -26.31 10.04 -4.14
C LEU A 176 -26.96 10.10 -2.75
N ARG A 177 -26.48 9.29 -1.79
CA ARG A 177 -26.97 9.27 -0.41
C ARG A 177 -26.48 10.47 0.40
N SER A 178 -25.28 10.96 0.13
CA SER A 178 -24.66 12.06 0.87
C SER A 178 -23.97 13.05 -0.08
N PRO A 179 -24.73 13.82 -0.88
CA PRO A 179 -24.18 14.70 -1.92
C PRO A 179 -23.27 15.79 -1.37
N SER A 180 -23.48 16.25 -0.15
CA SER A 180 -22.65 17.29 0.48
C SER A 180 -21.23 16.80 0.83
N ILE A 181 -21.00 15.49 0.85
CA ILE A 181 -19.71 14.90 1.22
C ILE A 181 -18.98 14.38 -0.02
N TYR A 182 -19.68 13.68 -0.91
CA TYR A 182 -19.07 12.95 -2.03
C TYR A 182 -19.56 13.42 -3.42
N GLY A 183 -20.52 14.35 -3.47
CA GLY A 183 -21.18 14.73 -4.71
C GLY A 183 -20.27 15.45 -5.72
N ASP A 184 -19.19 16.07 -5.26
CA ASP A 184 -18.20 16.77 -6.09
C ASP A 184 -17.48 15.82 -7.07
N ARG A 185 -17.39 14.52 -6.74
CA ARG A 185 -16.72 13.51 -7.56
C ARG A 185 -17.63 12.78 -8.54
N LEU A 186 -18.94 13.02 -8.54
CA LEU A 186 -19.89 12.36 -9.46
C LEU A 186 -19.51 12.50 -10.95
N PRO A 187 -19.17 13.69 -11.48
CA PRO A 187 -18.80 13.83 -12.90
C PRO A 187 -17.56 13.01 -13.28
N ARG A 188 -16.64 12.86 -12.33
CA ARG A 188 -15.43 12.06 -12.51
C ARG A 188 -15.75 10.57 -12.57
N ILE A 189 -16.67 10.10 -11.72
CA ILE A 189 -17.14 8.71 -11.71
C ILE A 189 -17.84 8.38 -13.02
N ASP A 190 -18.70 9.28 -13.52
CA ASP A 190 -19.36 9.12 -14.82
C ASP A 190 -18.32 8.89 -15.94
N ALA A 191 -17.31 9.76 -16.03
CA ALA A 191 -16.25 9.64 -17.02
C ALA A 191 -15.46 8.32 -16.90
N LEU A 192 -15.14 7.89 -15.68
CA LEU A 192 -14.45 6.62 -15.44
C LEU A 192 -15.32 5.41 -15.80
N SER A 193 -16.61 5.43 -15.45
CA SER A 193 -17.57 4.38 -15.80
C SER A 193 -17.74 4.27 -17.32
N ASP A 194 -17.85 5.39 -18.04
CA ASP A 194 -17.96 5.40 -19.50
C ASP A 194 -16.71 4.83 -20.16
N ALA A 195 -15.53 5.24 -19.68
CA ALA A 195 -14.25 4.72 -20.16
C ALA A 195 -14.12 3.20 -19.91
N ALA A 196 -14.53 2.72 -18.73
CA ALA A 196 -14.44 1.31 -18.35
C ALA A 196 -15.35 0.41 -19.21
N HIS A 197 -16.52 0.90 -19.61
CA HIS A 197 -17.48 0.14 -20.44
C HIS A 197 -17.20 0.25 -21.95
N GLY A 198 -16.19 1.03 -22.35
CA GLY A 198 -15.83 1.19 -23.77
C GLY A 198 -16.77 2.11 -24.54
N THR A 199 -17.59 2.91 -23.85
CA THR A 199 -18.45 3.90 -24.48
C THR A 199 -17.66 5.19 -24.66
N THR A 200 -16.71 5.18 -25.59
CA THR A 200 -16.20 6.47 -26.12
C THR A 200 -17.21 6.95 -27.15
N ALA A 201 -17.80 8.11 -26.88
CA ALA A 201 -18.64 8.86 -27.81
C ALA A 201 -17.90 9.16 -29.14
#